data_AF-A0A839JSU2-F1
#
_entry.id   AF-A0A839JSU2-F1
#
_cell.length_a   1.000
_cell.length_b   1.000
_cell.length_c   1.000
_cell.angle_alpha   90.00
_cell.angle_beta   90.00
_cell.angle_gamma   90.00
#
_symmetry.space_group_name_H-M   'P 1'
#
loop_
_entity.id
_entity.type
_entity.pdbx_description
1 polymer ?
#
loop_
_entity_poly.entity_id
_entity_poly.type
_entity_poly.pdbx_seq_one_letter_code
_entity_poly.pdbx_strand_id
1 'polypeptide(L)'
;MHNKKGFTLLEMLLVIIISGSLLTTIYSVMVTLPRVKHFNDARQALIEETNGVMNRFAELFQDYTIDYEEYFNRSKIGTQTANGHYSVFSAYGNENSVTTYDTWHKKHRIKYCSSGQNLEGRYYSTNNCKDGEIGITAQNNKRQSYGQYKMLFRDVGVNTDGKERLNPTFNRDGATPDPTNYFPEVGDSDDRDLGIGPVAIPENPQEIYLISHDGQRRVFLRINETENGRTIQLLRLRGFDAGSDHTFNSEDPKTYDGEIDTWACDYGQGFNCNGTAIGDTYDNYKLANNVNDGWVNLFDSNISVKSWKIHIAPNTNPDYAWQKKDVQINPYISISLTTELNYNKWKQKLGNMLSGYTYSLKGVYDTKGFYLK
;
A
#
# COMPACT_ATOMS: atom_id res chain seq x y z
N MET A 1 26.74 32.19 82.90
CA MET A 1 25.55 31.40 82.52
C MET A 1 24.84 32.12 81.38
N HIS A 2 24.84 31.55 80.17
CA HIS A 2 24.11 32.11 79.03
C HIS A 2 22.62 31.81 79.19
N ASN A 3 21.77 32.85 79.25
CA ASN A 3 20.32 32.70 79.24
C ASN A 3 19.89 32.07 77.91
N LYS A 4 19.42 30.82 77.94
CA LYS A 4 18.72 30.22 76.80
C LYS A 4 17.40 30.96 76.62
N LYS A 5 17.31 31.85 75.63
CA LYS A 5 16.05 32.47 75.21
C LYS A 5 15.16 31.37 74.62
N GLY A 6 14.07 31.04 75.31
CA GLY A 6 13.04 30.14 74.78
C GLY A 6 12.20 30.85 73.73
N PHE A 7 11.85 30.14 72.66
CA PHE A 7 10.96 30.65 71.62
C PHE A 7 9.56 30.93 72.18
N THR A 8 8.98 32.04 71.76
CA THR A 8 7.59 32.39 72.08
C THR A 8 6.62 31.58 71.22
N LEU A 9 5.39 31.38 71.73
CA LEU A 9 4.35 30.66 71.01
C LEU A 9 4.04 31.29 69.63
N LEU A 10 4.14 32.62 69.53
CA LEU A 10 3.98 33.37 68.30
C LEU A 10 5.06 33.01 67.26
N GLU A 11 6.33 32.98 67.67
CA GLU A 11 7.44 32.63 66.77
C GLU A 11 7.33 31.18 66.27
N MET A 12 6.93 30.24 67.12
CA MET A 12 6.67 28.84 66.72
C MET A 12 5.56 28.75 65.66
N LEU A 13 4.47 29.51 65.83
CA LEU A 13 3.34 29.52 64.90
C LEU A 13 3.73 30.12 63.53
N LEU A 14 4.55 31.18 63.55
CA LEU A 14 5.08 31.84 62.36
C LEU A 14 6.01 30.89 61.57
N VAL A 15 6.89 30.15 62.25
CA VAL A 15 7.77 29.15 61.63
C VAL A 15 6.98 28.01 60.99
N ILE A 16 5.90 27.54 61.63
CA ILE A 16 5.04 26.48 61.07
C ILE A 16 4.35 26.94 59.78
N ILE A 17 3.80 28.17 59.76
CA ILE A 17 3.13 28.72 58.57
C ILE A 17 4.13 28.91 57.43
N ILE A 18 5.30 29.51 57.71
CA ILE A 18 6.34 29.70 56.69
C ILE A 18 6.83 28.35 56.16
N SER A 19 7.08 27.39 57.04
CA SER A 19 7.57 26.07 56.65
C SER A 19 6.52 25.27 55.88
N GLY A 20 5.23 25.36 56.26
CA GLY A 20 4.13 24.75 55.52
C GLY A 20 3.93 25.34 54.12
N SER A 21 4.05 26.67 53.98
CA SER A 21 3.98 27.32 52.66
C SER A 21 5.20 26.99 51.78
N LEU A 22 6.39 26.87 52.36
CA LEU A 22 7.59 26.41 51.65
C LEU A 22 7.49 24.94 51.21
N LEU A 23 7.03 24.04 52.07
CA LEU A 23 6.88 22.63 51.73
C LEU A 23 5.82 22.40 50.66
N THR A 24 4.69 23.12 50.72
CA THR A 24 3.63 23.02 49.70
C THR A 24 4.10 23.53 48.33
N THR A 25 4.88 24.63 48.31
CA THR A 25 5.47 25.14 47.06
C THR A 25 6.54 24.21 46.50
N ILE A 26 7.45 23.69 47.33
CA ILE A 26 8.47 22.71 46.90
C ILE A 26 7.80 21.44 46.36
N TYR A 27 6.79 20.91 47.06
CA TYR A 27 6.06 19.73 46.62
C TYR A 27 5.36 19.97 45.27
N SER A 28 4.70 21.12 45.11
CA SER A 28 4.08 21.51 43.84
C SER A 28 5.10 21.55 42.69
N VAL A 29 6.27 22.16 42.92
CA VAL A 29 7.36 22.22 41.93
C VAL A 29 7.91 20.83 41.60
N MET A 30 8.12 19.98 42.62
CA MET A 30 8.60 18.61 42.45
C MET A 30 7.64 17.71 41.67
N VAL A 31 6.33 17.96 41.75
CA VAL A 31 5.33 17.20 40.99
C VAL A 31 5.14 17.77 39.58
N THR A 32 5.22 19.09 39.41
CA THR A 32 4.93 19.76 38.13
C THR A 32 6.10 19.76 37.18
N LEU A 33 7.33 20.03 37.63
CA LEU A 33 8.51 20.10 36.74
C LEU A 33 8.78 18.81 35.97
N PRO A 34 8.75 17.60 36.58
CA PRO A 34 8.95 16.36 35.83
C PRO A 34 7.88 16.13 34.77
N ARG A 35 6.61 16.50 35.06
CA ARG A 35 5.51 16.37 34.09
C ARG A 35 5.70 17.31 32.90
N VAL A 36 6.10 18.56 33.15
CA VAL A 36 6.42 19.53 32.09
C VAL A 36 7.60 19.07 31.25
N LYS A 37 8.64 18.52 31.89
CA LYS A 37 9.78 17.93 31.18
C LYS A 37 9.35 16.78 30.27
N HIS A 38 8.64 15.79 30.81
CA HIS A 38 8.15 14.65 30.03
C HIS A 38 7.21 15.07 28.90
N PHE A 39 6.39 16.10 29.12
CA PHE A 39 5.54 16.66 28.08
C PHE A 39 6.36 17.27 26.94
N ASN A 40 7.38 18.06 27.26
CA ASN A 40 8.27 18.65 26.26
C ASN A 40 9.06 17.58 25.50
N ASP A 41 9.60 16.58 26.20
CA ASP A 41 10.31 15.45 25.60
C ASP A 41 9.38 14.69 24.63
N ALA A 42 8.15 14.41 25.04
CA ALA A 42 7.15 13.73 24.20
C ALA A 42 6.79 14.55 22.95
N ARG A 43 6.65 15.87 23.09
CA ARG A 43 6.37 16.77 21.96
C ARG A 43 7.52 16.82 20.98
N GLN A 44 8.75 16.85 21.47
CA GLN A 44 9.93 16.82 20.62
C GLN A 44 9.98 15.50 19.83
N ALA A 45 9.76 14.36 20.49
CA ALA A 45 9.68 13.06 19.82
C ALA A 45 8.56 13.02 18.76
N LEU A 46 7.39 13.59 19.04
CA LEU A 46 6.29 13.68 18.07
C LEU A 46 6.73 14.44 16.80
N ILE A 47 7.38 15.59 16.97
CA ILE A 47 7.86 16.41 15.84
C ILE A 47 8.95 15.65 15.07
N GLU A 48 9.94 15.10 15.76
CA GLU A 48 11.08 14.40 15.16
C GLU A 48 10.64 13.17 14.37
N GLU A 49 9.81 12.29 14.96
CA GLU A 49 9.33 11.09 14.28
C GLU A 49 8.41 11.43 13.10
N THR A 50 7.53 12.42 13.25
CA THR A 50 6.62 12.80 12.15
C THR A 50 7.39 13.40 10.97
N ASN A 51 8.39 14.25 11.23
CA ASN A 51 9.28 14.74 10.18
C ASN A 51 10.13 13.61 9.59
N GLY A 52 10.64 12.69 10.42
CA GLY A 52 11.39 11.52 9.98
C GLY A 52 10.59 10.65 9.00
N VAL A 53 9.32 10.39 9.29
CA VAL A 53 8.43 9.65 8.39
C VAL A 53 8.15 10.43 7.11
N MET A 54 7.89 11.74 7.18
CA MET A 54 7.68 12.56 5.98
C MET A 54 8.92 12.66 5.08
N ASN A 55 10.12 12.65 5.66
CA ASN A 55 11.37 12.60 4.91
C ASN A 55 11.57 11.24 4.23
N ARG A 56 11.27 10.14 4.93
CA ARG A 56 11.28 8.79 4.32
C ARG A 56 10.29 8.67 3.16
N PHE A 57 9.14 9.34 3.22
CA PHE A 57 8.24 9.42 2.06
C PHE A 57 8.88 10.16 0.89
N ALA A 58 9.58 11.28 1.15
CA ALA A 58 10.29 12.00 0.10
C ALA A 58 11.33 11.12 -0.60
N GLU A 59 12.10 10.35 0.16
CA GLU A 59 13.07 9.38 -0.38
C GLU A 59 12.37 8.26 -1.17
N LEU A 60 11.33 7.66 -0.61
CA LEU A 60 10.57 6.58 -1.26
C LEU A 60 9.94 7.03 -2.59
N PHE A 61 9.38 8.23 -2.66
CA PHE A 61 8.71 8.70 -3.89
C PHE A 61 9.68 9.16 -4.98
N GLN A 62 10.99 9.27 -4.69
CA GLN A 62 12.01 9.50 -5.72
C GLN A 62 12.34 8.20 -6.47
N ASP A 63 12.46 7.08 -5.74
CA ASP A 63 12.88 5.78 -6.30
C ASP A 63 11.73 4.95 -6.90
N TYR A 64 10.48 5.36 -6.62
CA TYR A 64 9.27 4.64 -7.01
C TYR A 64 8.28 5.53 -7.76
N THR A 65 7.50 4.92 -8.63
CA THR A 65 6.34 5.51 -9.30
C THR A 65 5.03 4.87 -8.79
N ILE A 66 3.89 5.42 -9.20
CA ILE A 66 2.57 4.93 -8.82
C ILE A 66 2.28 3.58 -9.49
N ASP A 67 1.88 2.61 -8.70
CA ASP A 67 1.46 1.29 -9.19
C ASP A 67 -0.03 1.31 -9.59
N TYR A 68 -0.29 1.85 -10.78
CA TYR A 68 -1.64 1.93 -11.35
C TYR A 68 -2.32 0.56 -11.46
N GLU A 69 -1.55 -0.51 -11.65
CA GLU A 69 -2.08 -1.86 -11.79
C GLU A 69 -2.63 -2.38 -10.45
N GLU A 70 -1.91 -2.21 -9.34
CA GLU A 70 -2.42 -2.63 -8.03
C GLU A 70 -3.62 -1.78 -7.59
N TYR A 71 -3.65 -0.49 -7.92
CA TYR A 71 -4.84 0.35 -7.74
C TYR A 71 -6.05 -0.20 -8.50
N PHE A 72 -5.83 -0.57 -9.75
CA PHE A 72 -6.89 -1.12 -10.57
C PHE A 72 -7.37 -2.47 -10.05
N ASN A 73 -6.46 -3.39 -9.74
CA ASN A 73 -6.75 -4.69 -9.15
C ASN A 73 -7.59 -4.52 -7.87
N ARG A 74 -7.14 -3.62 -6.96
CA ARG A 74 -7.86 -3.25 -5.75
C ARG A 74 -9.31 -2.84 -6.02
N SER A 75 -9.53 -2.00 -7.04
CA SER A 75 -10.88 -1.55 -7.41
C SER A 75 -11.82 -2.69 -7.80
N LYS A 76 -11.28 -3.80 -8.33
CA LYS A 76 -12.07 -4.98 -8.76
C LYS A 76 -12.43 -5.87 -7.60
N ILE A 77 -11.48 -6.08 -6.69
CA ILE A 77 -11.67 -6.94 -5.52
C ILE A 77 -12.65 -6.30 -4.54
N GLY A 78 -12.54 -5.00 -4.34
CA GLY A 78 -13.45 -4.22 -3.51
C GLY A 78 -12.71 -3.22 -2.63
N THR A 79 -13.42 -2.12 -2.35
CA THR A 79 -12.91 -0.96 -1.60
C THR A 79 -13.49 -0.88 -0.19
N GLN A 80 -14.08 -1.96 0.32
CA GLN A 80 -14.59 -2.04 1.69
C GLN A 80 -13.42 -1.92 2.67
N THR A 81 -13.53 -1.02 3.65
CA THR A 81 -12.50 -0.79 4.64
C THR A 81 -12.83 -1.41 5.99
N ALA A 82 -11.80 -1.88 6.68
CA ALA A 82 -11.83 -2.27 8.08
C ALA A 82 -10.50 -1.84 8.71
N ASN A 83 -10.52 -1.37 9.96
CA ASN A 83 -9.32 -0.91 10.66
C ASN A 83 -8.49 0.13 9.86
N GLY A 84 -9.15 1.03 9.13
CA GLY A 84 -8.52 2.12 8.38
C GLY A 84 -7.74 1.70 7.12
N HIS A 85 -7.86 0.44 6.68
CA HIS A 85 -7.35 -0.05 5.39
C HIS A 85 -8.38 -0.92 4.68
N TYR A 86 -8.10 -1.37 3.46
CA TYR A 86 -9.00 -2.28 2.75
C TYR A 86 -9.06 -3.63 3.45
N SER A 87 -10.27 -4.19 3.58
CA SER A 87 -10.55 -5.42 4.33
C SER A 87 -10.30 -6.70 3.53
N VAL A 88 -10.42 -6.63 2.20
CA VAL A 88 -10.30 -7.79 1.31
C VAL A 88 -8.86 -7.90 0.82
N PHE A 89 -8.29 -9.10 0.77
CA PHE A 89 -6.93 -9.30 0.27
C PHE A 89 -6.88 -9.32 -1.26
N SER A 90 -5.95 -8.55 -1.85
CA SER A 90 -5.78 -8.45 -3.32
C SER A 90 -4.84 -9.47 -3.94
N ALA A 91 -4.11 -10.22 -3.11
CA ALA A 91 -3.04 -11.10 -3.54
C ALA A 91 -1.89 -10.40 -4.29
N TYR A 92 -1.88 -9.07 -4.38
CA TYR A 92 -0.79 -8.27 -4.96
C TYR A 92 -0.37 -8.71 -6.37
N GLY A 93 -1.31 -9.24 -7.16
CA GLY A 93 -1.04 -9.75 -8.51
C GLY A 93 -0.59 -11.22 -8.58
N ASN A 94 -0.55 -11.94 -7.45
CA ASN A 94 -0.17 -13.36 -7.39
C ASN A 94 -1.35 -14.32 -7.60
N GLU A 95 -2.58 -13.81 -7.75
CA GLU A 95 -3.72 -14.70 -8.00
C GLU A 95 -3.87 -14.92 -9.49
N ASN A 96 -3.58 -16.14 -9.92
CA ASN A 96 -3.65 -16.54 -11.31
C ASN A 96 -4.68 -17.67 -11.49
N SER A 97 -5.63 -17.88 -10.58
CA SER A 97 -6.53 -19.04 -10.63
C SER A 97 -7.85 -18.77 -11.38
N VAL A 98 -8.20 -19.65 -12.31
CA VAL A 98 -9.48 -19.68 -13.02
C VAL A 98 -10.24 -20.93 -12.61
N THR A 99 -11.50 -20.75 -12.19
CA THR A 99 -12.41 -21.86 -11.95
C THR A 99 -12.89 -22.40 -13.29
N THR A 100 -12.46 -23.61 -13.67
CA THR A 100 -13.03 -24.33 -14.82
C THR A 100 -14.01 -25.40 -14.32
N TYR A 101 -14.89 -25.88 -15.21
CA TYR A 101 -16.02 -26.78 -14.89
C TYR A 101 -15.68 -28.07 -14.13
N ASP A 102 -14.41 -28.47 -13.98
CA ASP A 102 -14.02 -29.67 -13.21
C ASP A 102 -12.73 -29.55 -12.38
N THR A 103 -11.95 -28.46 -12.51
CA THR A 103 -10.69 -28.26 -11.78
C THR A 103 -10.32 -26.78 -11.64
N TRP A 104 -9.59 -26.44 -10.58
CA TRP A 104 -8.89 -25.15 -10.47
C TRP A 104 -7.62 -25.20 -11.32
N HIS A 105 -7.59 -24.43 -12.40
CA HIS A 105 -6.35 -24.23 -13.16
C HIS A 105 -5.79 -22.85 -12.83
N LYS A 106 -4.50 -22.77 -12.50
CA LYS A 106 -3.78 -21.49 -12.41
C LYS A 106 -3.51 -21.00 -13.85
N LYS A 107 -4.38 -20.15 -14.38
CA LYS A 107 -4.20 -19.44 -15.65
C LYS A 107 -4.43 -17.94 -15.47
N HIS A 108 -3.51 -17.13 -15.99
CA HIS A 108 -3.74 -15.70 -16.16
C HIS A 108 -4.89 -15.48 -17.16
N ARG A 109 -6.03 -14.93 -16.73
CA ARG A 109 -7.12 -14.58 -17.65
C ARG A 109 -7.44 -13.10 -17.64
N ILE A 110 -7.35 -12.48 -18.81
CA ILE A 110 -7.74 -11.09 -19.04
C ILE A 110 -9.07 -11.11 -19.81
N LYS A 111 -10.03 -10.25 -19.43
CA LYS A 111 -11.19 -9.99 -20.28
C LYS A 111 -10.80 -8.99 -21.36
N TYR A 112 -10.94 -9.38 -22.61
CA TYR A 112 -10.71 -8.52 -23.77
C TYR A 112 -12.05 -8.03 -24.31
N CYS A 113 -12.13 -6.74 -24.63
CA CYS A 113 -13.34 -6.13 -25.16
C CYS A 113 -13.06 -5.52 -26.53
N SER A 114 -13.93 -5.83 -27.49
CA SER A 114 -13.90 -5.21 -28.81
C SER A 114 -14.78 -3.96 -28.81
N SER A 115 -14.29 -2.86 -29.37
CA SER A 115 -14.97 -1.56 -29.47
C SER A 115 -16.15 -1.55 -30.46
N GLY A 116 -16.50 -2.72 -31.02
CA GLY A 116 -17.26 -2.93 -32.24
C GLY A 116 -18.56 -2.16 -32.47
N GLN A 117 -19.13 -1.41 -31.51
CA GLN A 117 -20.28 -0.50 -31.76
C GLN A 117 -20.35 0.80 -30.93
N ASN A 118 -19.33 1.21 -30.16
CA ASN A 118 -19.33 2.53 -29.51
C ASN A 118 -17.91 3.01 -29.20
N LEU A 119 -17.52 4.16 -29.77
CA LEU A 119 -16.26 4.86 -29.49
C LEU A 119 -16.13 5.33 -28.03
N GLU A 120 -17.26 5.50 -27.34
CA GLU A 120 -17.35 5.77 -25.90
C GLU A 120 -17.76 4.52 -25.09
N GLY A 121 -17.70 3.35 -25.73
CA GLY A 121 -18.12 2.07 -25.18
C GLY A 121 -17.27 1.73 -23.97
N ARG A 122 -17.85 1.94 -22.78
CA ARG A 122 -17.33 1.51 -21.49
C ARG A 122 -16.61 0.18 -21.68
N TYR A 123 -15.31 0.15 -21.37
CA TYR A 123 -14.36 -0.97 -21.45
C TYR A 123 -14.77 -2.22 -20.61
N TYR A 124 -16.05 -2.30 -20.25
CA TYR A 124 -16.74 -3.25 -19.39
C TYR A 124 -18.23 -3.45 -19.78
N SER A 125 -18.66 -3.05 -20.99
CA SER A 125 -19.96 -3.50 -21.47
C SER A 125 -19.91 -5.02 -21.65
N THR A 126 -20.53 -5.73 -20.71
CA THR A 126 -20.65 -7.20 -20.69
C THR A 126 -21.16 -7.80 -22.00
N ASN A 127 -21.73 -6.97 -22.88
CA ASN A 127 -22.39 -7.40 -24.10
C ASN A 127 -21.45 -7.44 -25.32
N ASN A 128 -20.30 -6.75 -25.29
CA ASN A 128 -19.33 -6.69 -26.41
C ASN A 128 -17.93 -7.22 -26.02
N CYS A 129 -17.76 -7.65 -24.78
CA CYS A 129 -16.55 -8.35 -24.36
C CYS A 129 -16.70 -9.83 -24.66
N LYS A 130 -15.69 -10.46 -25.29
CA LYS A 130 -15.72 -11.91 -25.49
C LYS A 130 -15.56 -12.57 -24.12
N ASP A 131 -16.53 -13.40 -23.77
CA ASP A 131 -16.61 -14.00 -22.44
C ASP A 131 -15.47 -15.02 -22.25
N GLY A 132 -14.45 -14.55 -21.55
CA GLY A 132 -13.48 -15.39 -20.89
C GLY A 132 -13.90 -15.66 -19.44
N GLU A 133 -14.94 -16.47 -19.25
CA GLU A 133 -15.64 -16.91 -18.01
C GLU A 133 -16.08 -15.82 -17.01
N ILE A 134 -17.41 -15.73 -16.91
CA ILE A 134 -18.26 -15.33 -15.78
C ILE A 134 -18.01 -13.92 -15.22
N GLY A 135 -19.10 -13.19 -14.99
CA GLY A 135 -19.04 -11.89 -14.31
C GLY A 135 -18.22 -12.01 -13.04
N ILE A 136 -17.26 -11.10 -12.87
CA ILE A 136 -16.46 -10.93 -11.66
C ILE A 136 -17.42 -10.50 -10.53
N THR A 137 -18.11 -11.48 -9.95
CA THR A 137 -19.03 -11.37 -8.82
C THR A 137 -18.31 -11.81 -7.55
N ALA A 138 -18.84 -11.45 -6.38
CA ALA A 138 -18.16 -11.62 -5.09
C ALA A 138 -17.80 -13.08 -4.73
N GLN A 139 -18.28 -14.05 -5.52
CA GLN A 139 -18.07 -15.48 -5.30
C GLN A 139 -16.94 -16.09 -6.15
N ASN A 140 -16.42 -15.41 -7.19
CA ASN A 140 -15.51 -16.02 -8.19
C ASN A 140 -14.17 -15.24 -8.41
N ASN A 141 -13.33 -15.08 -7.39
CA ASN A 141 -11.94 -14.55 -7.54
C ASN A 141 -11.77 -13.30 -8.42
N LYS A 142 -12.16 -12.14 -7.89
CA LYS A 142 -12.07 -10.82 -8.57
C LYS A 142 -10.65 -10.24 -8.74
N ARG A 143 -9.61 -11.04 -8.54
CA ARG A 143 -8.22 -10.60 -8.50
C ARG A 143 -7.62 -10.71 -9.90
N GLN A 144 -6.92 -9.67 -10.33
CA GLN A 144 -6.11 -9.70 -11.54
C GLN A 144 -4.67 -10.04 -11.20
N SER A 145 -4.02 -10.76 -12.12
CA SER A 145 -2.59 -11.01 -12.06
C SER A 145 -1.80 -9.77 -12.48
N TYR A 146 -0.52 -9.73 -12.13
CA TYR A 146 0.39 -8.69 -12.62
C TYR A 146 0.52 -8.72 -14.17
N GLY A 147 0.76 -7.57 -14.79
CA GLY A 147 0.90 -7.39 -16.23
C GLY A 147 -0.43 -7.27 -17.00
N GLN A 148 -1.55 -7.63 -16.38
CA GLN A 148 -2.86 -7.66 -17.04
C GLN A 148 -3.45 -6.26 -17.28
N TYR A 149 -3.11 -5.28 -16.43
CA TYR A 149 -3.66 -3.93 -16.52
C TYR A 149 -3.30 -3.25 -17.84
N LYS A 150 -2.07 -3.42 -18.34
CA LYS A 150 -1.61 -2.83 -19.61
C LYS A 150 -2.46 -3.25 -20.80
N MET A 151 -2.95 -4.49 -20.79
CA MET A 151 -3.75 -5.04 -21.90
C MET A 151 -5.12 -4.36 -22.02
N LEU A 152 -5.62 -3.69 -20.98
CA LEU A 152 -6.92 -3.02 -20.97
C LEU A 152 -6.95 -1.71 -21.78
N PHE A 153 -5.80 -1.27 -22.28
CA PHE A 153 -5.68 -0.10 -23.15
C PHE A 153 -5.82 -0.47 -24.63
N ARG A 154 -5.76 -1.77 -24.94
CA ARG A 154 -5.93 -2.30 -26.30
C ARG A 154 -7.40 -2.59 -26.58
N ASP A 155 -7.83 -2.20 -27.77
CA ASP A 155 -9.03 -2.69 -28.43
C ASP A 155 -8.68 -3.97 -29.16
N VAL A 156 -9.29 -5.06 -28.72
CA VAL A 156 -9.07 -6.37 -29.32
C VAL A 156 -10.09 -6.56 -30.43
N GLY A 157 -9.60 -6.65 -31.67
CA GLY A 157 -10.42 -6.77 -32.86
C GLY A 157 -11.27 -8.04 -32.89
N VAL A 158 -12.23 -8.11 -33.81
CA VAL A 158 -12.70 -9.43 -34.27
C VAL A 158 -11.60 -9.93 -35.18
N ASN A 159 -11.00 -11.10 -34.93
CA ASN A 159 -9.93 -11.68 -35.77
C ASN A 159 -10.29 -11.61 -37.26
N THR A 160 -9.85 -10.55 -37.93
CA THR A 160 -10.31 -10.20 -39.27
C THR A 160 -9.44 -10.86 -40.33
N ASP A 161 -8.20 -11.22 -39.97
CA ASP A 161 -7.17 -11.72 -40.88
C ASP A 161 -6.93 -13.23 -40.76
N GLY A 162 -7.58 -13.90 -39.82
CA GLY A 162 -7.44 -15.33 -39.56
C GLY A 162 -6.07 -15.72 -39.00
N LYS A 163 -5.23 -14.76 -38.59
CA LYS A 163 -3.90 -15.01 -38.07
C LYS A 163 -3.92 -15.07 -36.56
N GLU A 164 -3.96 -16.31 -36.09
CA GLU A 164 -4.00 -16.62 -34.68
C GLU A 164 -2.63 -16.28 -34.05
N ARG A 165 -2.58 -15.22 -33.22
CA ARG A 165 -1.41 -15.02 -32.36
C ARG A 165 -1.62 -15.74 -31.05
N LEU A 166 -0.67 -16.61 -30.78
CA LEU A 166 -0.61 -17.45 -29.61
C LEU A 166 -0.33 -16.57 -28.39
N ASN A 167 -1.26 -16.58 -27.43
CA ASN A 167 -0.99 -16.08 -26.09
C ASN A 167 0.26 -16.81 -25.56
N PRO A 168 1.34 -16.12 -25.17
CA PRO A 168 2.58 -16.78 -24.82
C PRO A 168 2.49 -17.29 -23.39
N THR A 169 1.73 -18.36 -23.17
CA THR A 169 2.03 -19.30 -22.10
C THR A 169 2.17 -20.64 -22.79
N PHE A 170 3.39 -20.96 -23.21
CA PHE A 170 3.71 -22.23 -23.85
C PHE A 170 3.40 -23.39 -22.89
N ASN A 171 2.91 -24.52 -23.40
CA ASN A 171 2.86 -25.74 -22.59
C ASN A 171 4.26 -26.16 -22.15
N ARG A 172 4.29 -27.09 -21.19
CA ARG A 172 5.48 -27.73 -20.61
C ARG A 172 6.56 -28.17 -21.61
N ASP A 173 6.19 -28.36 -22.87
CA ASP A 173 7.07 -28.89 -23.90
C ASP A 173 7.63 -27.81 -24.87
N GLY A 174 7.35 -26.52 -24.63
CA GLY A 174 7.88 -25.39 -25.41
C GLY A 174 7.47 -25.33 -26.90
N ALA A 175 6.80 -26.36 -27.42
CA ALA A 175 6.49 -26.54 -28.83
C ALA A 175 5.00 -26.42 -29.16
N THR A 176 4.12 -26.52 -28.15
CA THR A 176 2.67 -26.38 -28.33
C THR A 176 2.13 -25.27 -27.43
N PRO A 177 1.39 -24.30 -27.97
CA PRO A 177 0.62 -23.35 -27.18
C PRO A 177 -0.38 -24.09 -26.29
N ASP A 178 -0.63 -23.58 -25.08
CA ASP A 178 -1.69 -24.12 -24.24
C ASP A 178 -3.05 -23.96 -24.95
N PRO A 179 -3.67 -25.06 -25.44
CA PRO A 179 -4.92 -24.97 -26.19
C PRO A 179 -6.09 -24.48 -25.32
N THR A 180 -5.86 -24.40 -24.00
CA THR A 180 -6.84 -23.94 -23.01
C THR A 180 -6.53 -22.54 -22.46
N ASN A 181 -5.52 -21.86 -23.02
CA ASN A 181 -5.22 -20.43 -22.83
C ASN A 181 -5.15 -19.69 -24.19
N TYR A 182 -5.98 -20.14 -25.13
CA TYR A 182 -5.98 -19.73 -26.52
C TYR A 182 -6.88 -18.50 -26.73
N PHE A 183 -6.28 -17.34 -26.96
CA PHE A 183 -6.98 -16.14 -27.44
C PHE A 183 -6.40 -15.74 -28.80
N PRO A 184 -6.86 -16.36 -29.90
CA PRO A 184 -6.26 -16.20 -31.22
C PRO A 184 -6.35 -14.77 -31.77
N GLU A 185 -7.23 -13.96 -31.17
CA GLU A 185 -7.58 -12.62 -31.60
C GLU A 185 -6.82 -11.54 -30.82
N VAL A 186 -5.94 -11.93 -29.88
CA VAL A 186 -5.24 -10.99 -28.99
C VAL A 186 -3.77 -10.89 -29.41
N GLY A 187 -3.29 -9.66 -29.56
CA GLY A 187 -1.94 -9.32 -29.98
C GLY A 187 -1.67 -9.53 -31.47
N ASP A 188 -2.72 -9.75 -32.26
CA ASP A 188 -2.68 -9.86 -33.72
C ASP A 188 -2.51 -8.46 -34.38
N SER A 189 -2.67 -8.40 -35.70
CA SER A 189 -2.34 -7.19 -36.46
C SER A 189 -3.41 -6.11 -36.38
N ASP A 190 -4.64 -6.48 -35.99
CA ASP A 190 -5.83 -5.64 -35.94
C ASP A 190 -6.19 -5.14 -34.53
N ASP A 191 -5.48 -5.61 -33.51
CA ASP A 191 -5.42 -4.97 -32.20
C ASP A 191 -4.94 -3.52 -32.26
N ARG A 192 -5.72 -2.61 -31.67
CA ARG A 192 -5.40 -1.18 -31.64
C ARG A 192 -5.27 -0.68 -30.22
N ASP A 193 -4.11 -0.12 -29.87
CA ASP A 193 -4.00 0.67 -28.65
C ASP A 193 -4.86 1.94 -28.78
N LEU A 194 -5.90 2.05 -27.96
CA LEU A 194 -6.80 3.20 -27.97
C LEU A 194 -6.28 4.35 -27.14
N GLY A 195 -5.31 4.15 -26.26
CA GLY A 195 -4.74 5.26 -25.49
C GLY A 195 -5.70 5.98 -24.54
N ILE A 196 -6.85 5.39 -24.18
CA ILE A 196 -7.88 6.03 -23.34
C ILE A 196 -7.99 5.29 -22.00
N GLY A 197 -8.05 3.96 -22.02
CA GLY A 197 -7.99 3.03 -20.88
C GLY A 197 -8.88 3.33 -19.66
N PRO A 198 -8.92 2.41 -18.69
CA PRO A 198 -9.76 2.57 -17.51
C PRO A 198 -9.09 3.43 -16.43
N VAL A 199 -9.90 4.12 -15.63
CA VAL A 199 -9.45 4.78 -14.40
C VAL A 199 -9.02 3.70 -13.40
N ALA A 200 -7.83 3.85 -12.82
CA ALA A 200 -7.29 2.92 -11.83
C ALA A 200 -7.47 3.43 -10.40
N ILE A 201 -7.19 4.70 -10.16
CA ILE A 201 -7.13 5.26 -8.82
C ILE A 201 -8.51 5.81 -8.42
N PRO A 202 -9.07 5.40 -7.25
CA PRO A 202 -10.31 5.96 -6.74
C PRO A 202 -10.12 7.42 -6.30
N GLU A 203 -11.20 8.20 -6.23
CA GLU A 203 -11.14 9.62 -5.83
C GLU A 203 -10.56 9.84 -4.42
N ASN A 204 -10.84 8.92 -3.49
CA ASN A 204 -10.39 8.96 -2.10
C ASN A 204 -9.60 7.69 -1.74
N PRO A 205 -8.35 7.57 -2.21
CA PRO A 205 -7.54 6.38 -1.96
C PRO A 205 -7.23 6.26 -0.45
N GLN A 206 -7.34 5.03 0.06
CA GLN A 206 -7.05 4.71 1.47
C GLN A 206 -5.61 4.23 1.68
N GLU A 207 -5.02 3.64 0.64
CA GLU A 207 -3.69 3.06 0.62
C GLU A 207 -2.86 3.68 -0.50
N ILE A 208 -1.54 3.67 -0.33
CA ILE A 208 -0.56 4.07 -1.36
C ILE A 208 0.06 2.81 -1.94
N TYR A 209 -0.01 2.63 -3.26
CA TYR A 209 0.66 1.54 -3.97
C TYR A 209 1.73 2.10 -4.92
N LEU A 210 2.96 1.64 -4.75
CA LEU A 210 4.10 2.10 -5.53
C LEU A 210 4.86 0.90 -6.11
N ILE A 211 5.47 1.14 -7.26
CA ILE A 211 6.38 0.22 -7.94
C ILE A 211 7.68 0.95 -8.28
N SER A 212 8.81 0.28 -8.12
CA SER A 212 10.12 0.86 -8.43
C SER A 212 10.23 1.14 -9.93
N HIS A 213 11.05 2.11 -10.32
CA HIS A 213 11.22 2.46 -11.75
C HIS A 213 11.76 1.30 -12.60
N ASP A 214 12.48 0.35 -11.99
CA ASP A 214 12.95 -0.89 -12.64
C ASP A 214 11.88 -2.01 -12.69
N GLY A 215 10.71 -1.80 -12.09
CA GLY A 215 9.62 -2.77 -12.02
C GLY A 215 9.85 -3.96 -11.08
N GLN A 216 10.97 -4.01 -10.34
CA GLN A 216 11.40 -5.19 -9.56
C GLN A 216 10.90 -5.20 -8.11
N ARG A 217 10.43 -4.07 -7.58
CA ARG A 217 10.04 -3.91 -6.18
C ARG A 217 8.74 -3.13 -6.06
N ARG A 218 7.97 -3.47 -5.04
CA ARG A 218 6.73 -2.76 -4.67
C ARG A 218 6.78 -2.29 -3.23
N VAL A 219 6.18 -1.13 -3.00
CA VAL A 219 6.12 -0.48 -1.69
C VAL A 219 4.69 -0.03 -1.46
N PHE A 220 4.06 -0.57 -0.42
CA PHE A 220 2.69 -0.26 -0.07
C PHE A 220 2.60 0.43 1.29
N LEU A 221 1.74 1.44 1.40
CA LEU A 221 1.50 2.19 2.64
C LEU A 221 0.01 2.21 2.97
N ARG A 222 -0.32 2.09 4.24
CA ARG A 222 -1.71 2.17 4.71
C ARG A 222 -1.80 2.67 6.14
N ILE A 223 -2.97 3.17 6.53
CA ILE A 223 -3.32 3.27 7.95
C ILE A 223 -3.70 1.89 8.48
N ASN A 224 -3.33 1.61 9.73
CA ASN A 224 -3.90 0.52 10.49
C ASN A 224 -4.41 1.05 11.83
N GLU A 225 -5.70 0.82 12.11
CA GLU A 225 -6.36 1.19 13.34
C GLU A 225 -6.36 0.00 14.31
N THR A 226 -5.85 0.24 15.51
CA THR A 226 -5.80 -0.73 16.59
C THR A 226 -6.46 -0.17 17.84
N GLU A 227 -6.72 -1.01 18.84
CA GLU A 227 -7.19 -0.56 20.16
C GLU A 227 -6.25 0.46 20.82
N ASN A 228 -4.97 0.44 20.43
CA ASN A 228 -3.95 1.34 20.95
C ASN A 228 -3.80 2.63 20.15
N GLY A 229 -4.61 2.86 19.13
CA GLY A 229 -4.51 4.03 18.25
C GLY A 229 -4.22 3.63 16.80
N ARG A 230 -3.96 4.62 15.96
CA ARG A 230 -3.72 4.43 14.53
C ARG A 230 -2.25 4.58 14.22
N THR A 231 -1.73 3.76 13.32
CA THR A 231 -0.35 3.88 12.82
C THR A 231 -0.34 3.78 11.31
N ILE A 232 0.74 4.24 10.67
CA ILE A 232 0.98 3.97 9.26
C ILE A 232 1.87 2.75 9.16
N GLN A 233 1.45 1.80 8.34
CA GLN A 233 2.20 0.60 8.05
C GLN A 233 2.80 0.67 6.65
N LEU A 234 3.96 0.04 6.51
CA LEU A 234 4.69 -0.15 5.28
C LEU A 234 4.79 -1.65 4.99
N LEU A 235 4.65 -2.03 3.74
CA LEU A 235 4.97 -3.36 3.23
C LEU A 235 5.89 -3.20 2.02
N ARG A 236 6.96 -3.99 1.96
CA ARG A 236 7.85 -4.08 0.81
C ARG A 236 7.79 -5.47 0.21
N LEU A 237 7.63 -5.51 -1.11
CA LEU A 237 7.58 -6.73 -1.89
C LEU A 237 8.68 -6.72 -2.95
N ARG A 238 9.13 -7.92 -3.30
CA ARG A 238 10.10 -8.18 -4.37
C ARG A 238 9.45 -9.04 -5.44
N GLY A 239 9.66 -8.65 -6.69
CA GLY A 239 9.21 -9.37 -7.87
C GLY A 239 10.12 -10.54 -8.21
N PHE A 240 9.52 -11.62 -8.68
CA PHE A 240 10.16 -12.82 -9.21
C PHE A 240 9.42 -13.27 -10.47
N ASP A 241 10.19 -13.76 -11.43
CA ASP A 241 9.72 -14.56 -12.57
C ASP A 241 9.73 -16.01 -12.08
N ALA A 242 8.58 -16.46 -11.57
CA ALA A 242 8.44 -17.77 -10.90
C ALA A 242 7.22 -18.55 -11.45
N GLY A 243 6.71 -18.14 -12.60
CA GLY A 243 5.54 -18.71 -13.23
C GLY A 243 4.26 -18.53 -12.43
N SER A 244 3.17 -18.94 -13.05
CA SER A 244 1.84 -18.99 -12.42
C SER A 244 1.76 -19.90 -11.18
N ASP A 245 2.75 -20.77 -10.97
CA ASP A 245 2.85 -21.67 -9.83
C ASP A 245 3.68 -21.11 -8.66
N HIS A 246 4.36 -19.97 -8.84
CA HIS A 246 5.25 -19.34 -7.86
C HIS A 246 6.39 -20.26 -7.41
N THR A 247 6.98 -21.00 -8.36
CA THR A 247 8.06 -21.95 -8.11
C THR A 247 9.25 -21.68 -9.03
N PHE A 248 10.35 -22.41 -8.85
CA PHE A 248 11.54 -22.30 -9.69
C PHE A 248 11.85 -23.64 -10.36
N ASN A 249 10.83 -24.26 -10.96
CA ASN A 249 10.99 -25.49 -11.70
C ASN A 249 11.58 -25.22 -13.10
N SER A 250 12.88 -25.46 -13.26
CA SER A 250 13.57 -25.30 -14.54
C SER A 250 13.07 -26.21 -15.67
N GLU A 251 12.35 -27.29 -15.33
CA GLU A 251 11.73 -28.18 -16.31
C GLU A 251 10.36 -27.67 -16.80
N ASP A 252 9.82 -26.63 -16.16
CA ASP A 252 8.59 -25.98 -16.61
C ASP A 252 8.92 -24.69 -17.38
N PRO A 253 8.76 -24.66 -18.71
CA PRO A 253 8.98 -23.47 -19.53
C PRO A 253 8.06 -22.29 -19.18
N LYS A 254 7.01 -22.49 -18.36
CA LYS A 254 6.16 -21.42 -17.84
C LYS A 254 6.74 -20.72 -16.61
N THR A 255 7.85 -21.21 -16.06
CA THR A 255 8.44 -20.68 -14.81
C THR A 255 9.40 -19.52 -15.04
N TYR A 256 10.05 -19.47 -16.21
CA TYR A 256 11.03 -18.45 -16.55
C TYR A 256 10.68 -17.85 -17.91
N ASP A 257 9.60 -17.08 -17.96
CA ASP A 257 9.11 -16.45 -19.19
C ASP A 257 9.66 -15.03 -19.41
N GLY A 258 10.47 -14.53 -18.46
CA GLY A 258 11.07 -13.20 -18.49
C GLY A 258 10.16 -12.11 -17.94
N GLU A 259 8.97 -12.45 -17.46
CA GLU A 259 8.02 -11.52 -16.85
C GLU A 259 7.97 -11.73 -15.33
N ILE A 260 7.87 -10.63 -14.57
CA ILE A 260 7.61 -10.74 -13.13
C ILE A 260 6.15 -11.11 -12.96
N ASP A 261 5.87 -12.24 -12.33
CA ASP A 261 4.49 -12.71 -12.09
C ASP A 261 4.22 -13.03 -10.63
N THR A 262 5.25 -12.92 -9.78
CA THR A 262 5.22 -13.32 -8.39
C THR A 262 5.81 -12.25 -7.49
N TRP A 263 5.05 -11.84 -6.48
CA TRP A 263 5.41 -10.83 -5.49
C TRP A 263 5.46 -11.44 -4.08
N ALA A 264 6.67 -11.63 -3.55
CA ALA A 264 6.88 -12.04 -2.16
C ALA A 264 7.33 -10.87 -1.30
N CYS A 265 7.15 -11.02 0.02
CA CYS A 265 7.66 -10.06 0.99
C CYS A 265 9.18 -10.01 0.95
N ASP A 266 9.74 -8.79 0.92
CA ASP A 266 11.17 -8.59 0.75
C ASP A 266 11.92 -8.92 2.05
N TYR A 267 12.20 -10.20 2.24
CA TYR A 267 12.92 -10.72 3.40
C TYR A 267 14.28 -10.06 3.58
N GLY A 268 14.97 -9.77 2.47
CA GLY A 268 16.26 -9.08 2.47
C GLY A 268 16.20 -7.65 3.03
N GLN A 269 15.00 -7.07 3.11
CA GLN A 269 14.75 -5.77 3.73
C GLN A 269 13.99 -5.88 5.07
N GLY A 270 13.90 -7.09 5.64
CA GLY A 270 13.26 -7.35 6.92
C GLY A 270 11.74 -7.51 6.88
N PHE A 271 11.13 -7.64 5.70
CA PHE A 271 9.68 -7.85 5.54
C PHE A 271 9.40 -9.35 5.40
N ASN A 272 8.73 -9.94 6.39
CA ASN A 272 8.49 -11.38 6.45
C ASN A 272 7.00 -11.71 6.40
N CYS A 273 6.63 -12.63 5.51
CA CYS A 273 5.27 -13.12 5.34
C CYS A 273 5.15 -14.60 5.71
N ASN A 274 3.92 -15.02 5.98
CA ASN A 274 3.61 -16.35 6.50
C ASN A 274 2.98 -17.28 5.46
N GLY A 275 2.90 -16.86 4.20
CA GLY A 275 2.42 -17.71 3.11
C GLY A 275 3.48 -18.69 2.59
N THR A 276 3.18 -19.25 1.42
CA THR A 276 4.04 -20.20 0.74
C THR A 276 5.36 -19.54 0.32
N ALA A 277 6.46 -20.26 0.50
CA ALA A 277 7.77 -19.82 0.01
C ALA A 277 7.85 -19.93 -1.52
N ILE A 278 8.65 -19.05 -2.15
CA ILE A 278 8.88 -19.11 -3.59
C ILE A 278 10.00 -20.11 -3.87
N GLY A 279 9.62 -21.35 -4.17
CA GLY A 279 10.53 -22.46 -4.44
C GLY A 279 11.51 -22.75 -3.30
N ASP A 280 12.47 -23.64 -3.57
CA ASP A 280 13.44 -24.09 -2.56
C ASP A 280 14.61 -23.10 -2.41
N THR A 281 14.99 -22.41 -3.48
CA THR A 281 16.14 -21.47 -3.50
C THR A 281 15.86 -20.17 -2.74
N TYR A 282 14.59 -19.75 -2.68
CA TYR A 282 14.16 -18.51 -2.03
C TYR A 282 13.16 -18.80 -0.91
N ASP A 283 13.46 -19.81 -0.09
CA ASP A 283 12.66 -20.31 1.03
C ASP A 283 12.18 -19.24 2.04
N ASN A 284 12.98 -18.19 2.22
CA ASN A 284 12.70 -17.06 3.10
C ASN A 284 11.83 -15.98 2.45
N TYR A 285 11.72 -15.96 1.12
CA TYR A 285 10.82 -15.07 0.39
C TYR A 285 9.46 -15.75 0.27
N LYS A 286 8.50 -15.25 1.03
CA LYS A 286 7.16 -15.84 1.15
C LYS A 286 6.10 -14.92 0.61
N LEU A 287 5.09 -15.53 -0.02
CA LEU A 287 3.88 -14.84 -0.45
C LEU A 287 3.12 -14.33 0.77
N ALA A 288 2.41 -13.21 0.61
CA ALA A 288 1.47 -12.76 1.62
C ALA A 288 0.25 -13.70 1.64
N ASN A 289 -0.11 -14.20 2.83
CA ASN A 289 -1.26 -15.12 2.98
C ASN A 289 -2.59 -14.37 3.20
N ASN A 290 -2.54 -13.14 3.70
CA ASN A 290 -3.72 -12.34 3.96
C ASN A 290 -3.39 -10.84 3.95
N VAL A 291 -4.43 -10.02 4.14
CA VAL A 291 -4.33 -8.56 4.07
C VAL A 291 -3.39 -7.96 5.11
N ASN A 292 -3.08 -8.64 6.22
CA ASN A 292 -2.25 -8.14 7.32
C ASN A 292 -0.84 -8.76 7.37
N ASP A 293 -0.46 -9.56 6.38
CA ASP A 293 0.83 -10.26 6.37
C ASP A 293 1.98 -9.34 5.93
N GLY A 294 3.13 -9.40 6.61
CA GLY A 294 4.35 -8.66 6.25
C GLY A 294 4.38 -7.16 6.56
N TRP A 295 3.31 -6.57 7.09
CA TRP A 295 3.25 -5.13 7.36
C TRP A 295 4.04 -4.72 8.61
N VAL A 296 4.82 -3.64 8.49
CA VAL A 296 5.65 -3.08 9.57
C VAL A 296 5.20 -1.65 9.89
N ASN A 297 5.09 -1.31 11.17
CA ASN A 297 4.70 0.04 11.60
C ASN A 297 5.83 1.05 11.37
N LEU A 298 5.51 2.24 10.83
CA LEU A 298 6.48 3.33 10.64
C LEU A 298 6.68 4.20 11.88
N PHE A 299 5.64 4.32 12.71
CA PHE A 299 5.68 5.05 13.97
C PHE A 299 5.92 4.10 15.14
N ASP A 300 6.65 4.58 16.15
CA ASP A 300 6.64 3.92 17.45
C ASP A 300 5.23 4.02 18.07
N SER A 301 4.92 3.06 18.93
CA SER A 301 3.71 2.99 19.76
C SER A 301 3.43 4.24 20.60
N ASN A 302 4.39 5.15 20.75
CA ASN A 302 4.26 6.41 21.47
C ASN A 302 3.44 7.47 20.69
N ILE A 303 3.29 7.31 19.37
CA ILE A 303 2.59 8.22 18.47
C ILE A 303 1.36 7.53 17.89
N SER A 304 0.30 8.31 17.67
CA SER A 304 -0.90 7.89 16.95
C SER A 304 -1.17 8.82 15.78
N VAL A 305 -1.69 8.28 14.69
CA VAL A 305 -2.09 9.03 13.51
C VAL A 305 -3.53 9.50 13.68
N LYS A 306 -3.73 10.80 13.74
CA LYS A 306 -5.06 11.41 13.84
C LYS A 306 -5.76 11.52 12.49
N SER A 307 -5.01 11.96 11.48
CA SER A 307 -5.51 12.16 10.11
C SER A 307 -4.45 11.78 9.10
N TRP A 308 -4.89 11.14 8.02
CA TRP A 308 -4.09 10.79 6.86
C TRP A 308 -4.96 10.99 5.63
N LYS A 309 -4.59 11.95 4.80
CA LYS A 309 -5.32 12.26 3.56
C LYS A 309 -4.35 12.11 2.41
N ILE A 310 -4.69 11.23 1.48
CA ILE A 310 -3.94 10.99 0.27
C ILE A 310 -4.69 11.62 -0.89
N HIS A 311 -3.95 12.26 -1.79
CA HIS A 311 -4.42 12.61 -3.11
C HIS A 311 -3.38 12.15 -4.13
N ILE A 312 -3.83 11.52 -5.21
CA ILE A 312 -2.97 11.01 -6.27
C ILE A 312 -3.54 11.44 -7.60
N ALA A 313 -2.68 11.96 -8.47
CA ALA A 313 -3.05 12.33 -9.82
C ALA A 313 -1.88 12.04 -10.78
N PRO A 314 -2.17 11.72 -12.05
CA PRO A 314 -3.51 11.46 -12.61
C PRO A 314 -4.09 10.13 -12.10
N ASN A 315 -5.41 9.96 -12.22
CA ASN A 315 -6.11 8.74 -11.77
C ASN A 315 -6.05 7.57 -12.78
N THR A 316 -5.50 7.83 -13.96
CA THR A 316 -5.31 6.89 -15.07
C THR A 316 -3.82 6.91 -15.42
N ASN A 317 -3.25 5.76 -15.80
CA ASN A 317 -1.83 5.68 -16.14
C ASN A 317 -1.52 6.55 -17.39
N PRO A 318 -0.69 7.60 -17.27
CA PRO A 318 -0.40 8.50 -18.40
C PRO A 318 0.39 7.83 -19.53
N ASP A 319 1.22 6.82 -19.23
CA ASP A 319 2.06 6.15 -20.22
C ASP A 319 1.22 5.33 -21.20
N TYR A 320 0.06 4.83 -20.74
CA TYR A 320 -0.87 4.08 -21.59
C TYR A 320 -2.07 4.92 -22.04
N ALA A 321 -2.44 5.98 -21.32
CA ALA A 321 -3.58 6.84 -21.66
C ALA A 321 -3.20 8.05 -22.54
N TRP A 322 -2.41 7.83 -23.59
CA TRP A 322 -1.82 8.91 -24.41
C TRP A 322 -2.84 9.79 -25.15
N GLN A 323 -4.09 9.35 -25.37
CA GLN A 323 -5.14 10.17 -25.99
C GLN A 323 -5.82 11.14 -25.02
N LYS A 324 -5.78 10.86 -23.70
CA LYS A 324 -6.44 11.67 -22.67
C LYS A 324 -5.56 12.85 -22.25
N LYS A 325 -5.76 14.02 -22.83
CA LYS A 325 -4.93 15.21 -22.55
C LYS A 325 -4.89 15.61 -21.08
N ASP A 326 -5.97 15.40 -20.35
CA ASP A 326 -6.12 15.73 -18.92
C ASP A 326 -5.28 14.84 -18.00
N VAL A 327 -4.93 13.63 -18.45
CA VAL A 327 -4.09 12.72 -17.68
C VAL A 327 -2.61 12.80 -18.08
N GLN A 328 -2.27 13.52 -19.15
CA GLN A 328 -0.89 13.72 -19.62
C GLN A 328 -0.13 14.76 -18.77
N ILE A 329 -0.06 14.50 -17.46
CA ILE A 329 0.70 15.26 -16.48
C ILE A 329 1.72 14.36 -15.79
N ASN A 330 2.72 14.95 -15.15
CA ASN A 330 3.62 14.18 -14.30
C ASN A 330 2.83 13.62 -13.11
N PRO A 331 2.90 12.30 -12.84
CA PRO A 331 2.23 11.74 -11.68
C PRO A 331 2.81 12.27 -10.37
N TYR A 332 1.94 12.55 -9.41
CA TYR A 332 2.31 13.06 -8.11
C TYR A 332 1.37 12.55 -7.02
N ILE A 333 1.89 12.56 -5.79
CA ILE A 333 1.18 12.17 -4.57
C ILE A 333 1.24 13.35 -3.60
N SER A 334 0.08 13.76 -3.08
CA SER A 334 -0.04 14.73 -1.99
C SER A 334 -0.51 14.02 -0.74
N ILE A 335 0.23 14.19 0.36
CA ILE A 335 -0.09 13.62 1.68
C ILE A 335 -0.29 14.74 2.67
N SER A 336 -1.39 14.69 3.43
CA SER A 336 -1.58 15.48 4.64
C SER A 336 -1.72 14.55 5.84
N LEU A 337 -0.72 14.63 6.72
CA LEU A 337 -0.57 13.80 7.90
C LEU A 337 -0.72 14.66 9.15
N THR A 338 -1.58 14.24 10.06
CA THR A 338 -1.68 14.78 11.42
C THR A 338 -1.42 13.67 12.41
N THR A 339 -0.43 13.85 13.28
CA THR A 339 -0.07 12.94 14.36
C THR A 339 -0.38 13.55 15.72
N GLU A 340 -0.55 12.70 16.73
CA GLU A 340 -0.74 13.07 18.12
C GLU A 340 -0.04 12.07 19.05
N LEU A 341 0.13 12.44 20.31
CA LEU A 341 0.67 11.52 21.31
C LEU A 341 -0.33 10.40 21.59
N ASN A 342 0.17 9.16 21.69
CA ASN A 342 -0.67 8.03 22.03
C ASN A 342 -1.23 8.16 23.45
N TYR A 343 -2.54 8.38 23.55
CA TYR A 343 -3.20 8.59 24.84
C TYR A 343 -2.97 7.44 25.82
N ASN A 344 -3.07 6.18 25.36
CA ASN A 344 -2.95 5.02 26.23
C ASN A 344 -1.55 4.86 26.82
N LYS A 345 -0.50 5.22 26.07
CA LYS A 345 0.89 5.17 26.53
C LYS A 345 1.23 6.30 27.49
N TRP A 346 0.70 7.49 27.24
CA TRP A 346 1.13 8.69 27.96
C TRP A 346 0.24 9.05 29.14
N LYS A 347 -1.00 8.54 29.23
CA LYS A 347 -1.98 8.95 30.28
C LYS A 347 -1.45 8.88 31.70
N GLN A 348 -0.65 7.87 32.01
CA GLN A 348 -0.07 7.70 33.35
C GLN A 348 1.01 8.74 33.67
N LYS A 349 1.77 9.20 32.65
CA LYS A 349 2.88 10.14 32.81
C LYS A 349 2.44 11.60 32.75
N LEU A 350 1.47 11.91 31.89
CA LEU A 350 1.10 13.29 31.54
C LEU A 350 -0.30 13.69 32.05
N GLY A 351 -1.16 12.72 32.40
CA GLY A 351 -2.51 12.98 32.90
C GLY A 351 -3.29 13.91 31.98
N ASN A 352 -3.76 15.04 32.53
CA ASN A 352 -4.57 16.01 31.80
C ASN A 352 -3.77 16.85 30.77
N MET A 353 -2.44 16.82 30.80
CA MET A 353 -1.60 17.56 29.83
C MET A 353 -1.61 16.95 28.42
N LEU A 354 -2.23 15.78 28.24
CA LEU A 354 -2.32 15.08 26.95
C LEU A 354 -3.28 15.69 25.95
N SER A 355 -4.24 16.48 26.40
CA SER A 355 -5.31 16.94 25.51
C SER A 355 -4.78 17.97 24.50
N GLY A 356 -4.93 17.66 23.22
CA GLY A 356 -4.97 18.67 22.16
C GLY A 356 -3.66 18.98 21.43
N TYR A 357 -2.53 18.35 21.79
CA TYR A 357 -1.31 18.54 20.99
C TYR A 357 -1.29 17.61 19.78
N THR A 358 -1.39 18.22 18.60
CA THR A 358 -1.28 17.55 17.31
C THR A 358 -0.20 18.23 16.49
N TYR A 359 0.49 17.46 15.64
CA TYR A 359 1.44 17.98 14.68
C TYR A 359 1.01 17.61 13.26
N SER A 360 0.92 18.59 12.37
CA SER A 360 0.42 18.41 11.02
C SER A 360 1.48 18.79 9.99
N LEU A 361 1.68 17.91 9.02
CA LEU A 361 2.53 18.14 7.86
C LEU A 361 1.76 17.89 6.57
N LYS A 362 2.14 18.60 5.51
CA LYS A 362 1.65 18.38 4.16
C LYS A 362 2.83 18.34 3.21
N GLY A 363 2.89 17.29 2.39
CA GLY A 363 3.90 17.11 1.34
C GLY A 363 3.24 16.87 -0.01
N VAL A 364 3.89 17.30 -1.08
CA VAL A 364 3.55 16.97 -2.46
C VAL A 364 4.82 16.43 -3.10
N TYR A 365 4.70 15.28 -3.75
CA TYR A 365 5.84 14.51 -4.25
C TYR A 365 5.57 14.12 -5.69
N ASP A 366 6.43 14.56 -6.60
CA ASP A 366 6.43 14.06 -7.97
C ASP A 366 7.04 12.65 -7.98
N THR A 367 6.38 11.71 -8.65
CA THR A 367 6.81 10.30 -8.67
C THR A 367 7.44 9.90 -9.99
N LYS A 368 7.71 10.86 -10.88
CA LYS A 368 8.39 10.60 -12.16
C LYS A 368 9.90 10.68 -11.95
N GLY A 369 10.59 9.56 -12.17
CA GLY A 369 12.04 9.53 -12.12
C GLY A 369 12.62 10.41 -13.22
N PHE A 370 13.31 11.50 -12.85
CA PHE A 370 14.04 12.35 -13.80
C PHE A 370 15.25 11.63 -14.44
N TYR A 371 15.65 10.46 -13.92
CA TYR A 371 16.90 9.78 -14.23
C TYR A 371 16.79 8.56 -15.15
N LEU A 372 15.62 8.22 -15.69
CA LEU A 372 15.47 7.06 -16.56
C LEU A 372 14.65 7.40 -17.81
N LYS A 373 15.37 7.80 -18.85
CA LYS A 373 15.04 7.50 -20.25
C LYS A 373 16.28 6.94 -20.92
#